data_AF-A0A351K5Y6-F1
#
_entry.id   AF-A0A351K5Y6-F1
#
_cell.length_a   1.000
_cell.length_b   1.000
_cell.length_c   1.000
_cell.angle_alpha   90.00
_cell.angle_beta   90.00
_cell.angle_gamma   90.00
#
_symmetry.space_group_name_H-M   'P 1'
#
loop_
_entity.id
_entity.type
_entity.pdbx_description
1 polymer ?
#
loop_
_entity_poly.entity_id
_entity_poly.type
_entity_poly.pdbx_seq_one_letter_code
_entity_poly.pdbx_strand_id
1 'polypeptide(L)'
;MFALEFPPINEILRWSDVFPSFNKVAIISVLAAVIASVIFLIAGNADGSKAPKGVRNLAEAIVEFIENQIVMPTMGRDGLGWTPFLLSLFSFIYLCNVPGIIP
;
A
#
# COMPACT_ATOMS: atom_id res chain seq x y z
N MET A 1 -23.78 -16.79 -41.90
CA MET A 1 -23.03 -17.26 -40.72
C MET A 1 -22.60 -16.04 -39.94
N PHE A 2 -23.24 -15.74 -38.82
CA PHE A 2 -22.76 -14.70 -37.91
C PHE A 2 -21.63 -15.32 -37.08
N ALA A 3 -20.39 -15.14 -37.53
CA ALA A 3 -19.23 -15.51 -36.74
C ALA A 3 -19.13 -14.52 -35.57
N LEU A 4 -19.31 -15.02 -34.35
CA LEU A 4 -18.98 -14.30 -33.12
C LEU A 4 -17.45 -14.21 -33.08
N GLU A 5 -16.88 -13.11 -33.56
CA GLU A 5 -15.48 -12.79 -33.29
C GLU A 5 -15.37 -12.42 -31.83
N PHE A 6 -14.87 -13.37 -31.03
CA PHE A 6 -14.59 -13.11 -29.62
C PHE A 6 -13.38 -12.19 -29.53
N PRO A 7 -13.47 -11.08 -28.79
CA PRO A 7 -12.32 -10.22 -28.56
C PRO A 7 -11.22 -11.05 -27.86
N PRO A 8 -9.95 -10.82 -28.21
CA PRO A 8 -8.85 -11.52 -27.55
C PRO A 8 -8.92 -11.28 -26.04
N ILE A 9 -8.59 -12.30 -25.23
CA ILE A 9 -8.67 -12.28 -23.75
C ILE A 9 -8.05 -11.01 -23.14
N ASN A 10 -7.01 -10.48 -23.79
CA ASN A 10 -6.35 -9.26 -23.37
C ASN A 10 -7.29 -8.04 -23.34
N GLU A 11 -8.28 -7.93 -24.22
CA GLU A 11 -9.26 -6.83 -24.22
C GLU A 11 -10.30 -6.94 -23.12
N ILE A 12 -10.58 -8.16 -22.64
CA ILE A 12 -11.50 -8.40 -21.51
C ILE A 12 -10.82 -8.07 -20.18
N LEU A 13 -9.49 -8.26 -20.09
CA LEU A 13 -8.70 -8.02 -18.88
C LEU A 13 -8.08 -6.63 -18.81
N ARG A 14 -7.80 -5.99 -19.96
CA ARG A 14 -7.17 -4.66 -20.02
C ARG A 14 -8.22 -3.58 -19.87
N TRP A 15 -8.16 -2.88 -18.74
CA TRP A 15 -8.98 -1.69 -18.52
C TRP A 15 -8.61 -0.61 -19.54
N SER A 16 -9.59 0.19 -19.96
CA SER A 16 -9.34 1.35 -20.81
C SER A 16 -8.40 2.32 -20.10
N ASP A 17 -7.35 2.76 -20.79
CA ASP A 17 -6.41 3.73 -20.25
C ASP A 17 -7.11 5.08 -20.05
N VAL A 18 -6.92 5.70 -18.88
CA VAL A 18 -7.55 6.99 -18.57
C VAL A 18 -6.80 8.15 -19.23
N PHE A 19 -5.47 8.01 -19.39
CA PHE A 19 -4.58 8.90 -20.13
C PHE A 19 -3.53 8.06 -20.89
N PRO A 20 -2.84 8.60 -21.91
CA PRO A 20 -1.75 7.90 -22.56
C PRO A 20 -0.72 7.39 -21.53
N SER A 21 -0.48 6.08 -21.51
CA SER A 21 0.39 5.38 -20.55
C SER A 21 -0.08 5.36 -19.08
N PHE A 22 -1.27 5.90 -18.76
CA PHE A 22 -1.85 5.86 -17.42
C PHE A 22 -2.96 4.80 -17.35
N ASN A 23 -2.53 3.59 -17.01
CA ASN A 23 -3.37 2.41 -16.92
C ASN A 23 -3.81 2.11 -15.46
N LYS A 24 -4.54 1.02 -15.27
CA LYS A 24 -4.98 0.51 -13.95
C LYS A 24 -3.83 0.44 -12.93
N VAL A 25 -2.64 -0.01 -13.33
CA VAL A 25 -1.49 -0.16 -12.43
C VAL A 25 -1.03 1.19 -11.91
N ALA A 26 -0.98 2.21 -12.78
CA ALA A 26 -0.62 3.56 -12.40
C ALA A 26 -1.64 4.16 -11.41
N ILE A 27 -2.94 3.93 -11.64
CA ILE A 27 -4.01 4.37 -10.73
C ILE A 27 -3.83 3.73 -9.34
N ILE A 28 -3.67 2.41 -9.29
CA ILE A 28 -3.49 1.67 -8.03
C ILE A 28 -2.24 2.16 -7.30
N SER A 29 -1.14 2.37 -8.01
CA SER A 29 0.12 2.84 -7.42
C SER A 29 -0.01 4.24 -6.82
N VAL A 30 -0.67 5.16 -7.53
CA VAL A 30 -0.92 6.51 -7.02
C VAL A 30 -1.84 6.46 -5.79
N LEU A 31 -2.93 5.69 -5.85
CA LEU A 31 -3.83 5.53 -4.71
C LEU A 31 -3.14 4.91 -3.50
N ALA A 32 -2.33 3.88 -3.70
CA ALA A 32 -1.55 3.25 -2.63
C ALA A 32 -0.58 4.25 -1.97
N ALA A 33 0.14 5.04 -2.76
CA ALA A 33 1.04 6.07 -2.24
C ALA A 33 0.28 7.15 -1.44
N VAL A 34 -0.86 7.62 -1.95
CA VAL A 34 -1.68 8.63 -1.28
C VAL A 34 -2.26 8.08 0.03
N ILE A 35 -2.84 6.88 0.01
CA ILE A 35 -3.44 6.24 1.19
C ILE A 35 -2.37 6.00 2.26
N ALA A 36 -1.21 5.42 1.90
CA ALA A 36 -0.11 5.21 2.85
C ALA A 36 0.34 6.55 3.48
N SER A 37 0.56 7.58 2.65
CA SER A 37 0.99 8.90 3.13
C SER A 37 -0.04 9.50 4.09
N VAL A 38 -1.33 9.46 3.75
CA VAL A 38 -2.41 10.00 4.58
C VAL A 38 -2.51 9.27 5.93
N ILE A 39 -2.41 7.93 5.94
CA ILE A 39 -2.45 7.15 7.18
C ILE A 39 -1.35 7.61 8.14
N PHE A 40 -0.10 7.70 7.67
CA PHE A 40 1.02 8.08 8.53
C PHE A 40 1.05 9.57 8.88
N LEU A 41 0.58 10.46 8.00
CA LEU A 41 0.42 11.88 8.31
C LEU A 41 -0.65 12.10 9.40
N ILE A 42 -1.79 11.40 9.32
CA ILE A 42 -2.83 11.48 10.36
C ILE A 42 -2.32 10.89 11.67
N ALA A 43 -1.66 9.73 11.63
CA ALA A 43 -1.10 9.09 12.82
C ALA A 43 -0.02 9.94 13.49
N GLY A 44 0.86 10.58 12.71
CA GLY A 44 1.93 11.44 13.22
C GLY A 44 1.45 12.77 13.81
N ASN A 45 0.29 13.28 13.39
CA ASN A 45 -0.33 14.49 13.95
C ASN A 45 -1.26 14.21 15.15
N ALA A 46 -1.41 12.95 15.55
CA ALA A 46 -2.31 12.58 16.64
C ALA A 46 -1.69 12.85 18.02
N ASP A 47 -2.53 13.22 18.99
CA ASP A 47 -2.10 13.58 20.34
C ASP A 47 -1.52 12.38 21.12
N GLY A 48 -0.20 12.36 21.27
CA GLY A 48 0.55 11.30 21.95
C GLY A 48 0.10 10.98 23.38
N SER A 49 -0.57 11.92 24.06
CA SER A 49 -1.03 11.74 25.45
C SER A 49 -2.30 10.88 25.59
N LYS A 50 -2.99 10.60 24.48
CA LYS A 50 -4.22 9.81 24.45
C LYS A 50 -3.95 8.40 23.93
N ALA A 51 -4.65 7.43 24.51
CA ALA A 51 -4.62 6.05 24.03
C ALA A 51 -4.97 6.00 22.53
N PRO A 52 -4.21 5.22 21.73
CA PRO A 52 -4.40 5.15 20.29
C PRO A 52 -5.77 4.57 19.95
N LYS A 53 -6.47 5.17 18.98
CA LYS A 53 -7.78 4.71 18.50
C LYS A 53 -7.84 4.83 16.97
N GLY A 54 -8.59 3.92 16.34
CA GLY A 54 -8.84 3.93 14.90
C GLY A 54 -7.55 3.85 14.06
N VAL A 55 -7.37 4.80 13.15
CA VAL A 55 -6.23 4.85 12.19
C VAL A 55 -4.88 4.89 12.90
N ARG A 56 -4.78 5.57 14.05
CA ARG A 56 -3.53 5.63 14.82
C ARG A 56 -3.13 4.25 15.36
N ASN A 57 -4.10 3.50 15.90
CA ASN A 57 -3.84 2.16 16.41
C ASN A 57 -3.35 1.22 15.29
N LEU A 58 -3.93 1.35 14.09
CA LEU A 58 -3.45 0.62 12.91
C LEU A 58 -2.02 1.02 12.53
N ALA A 59 -1.72 2.31 12.48
CA ALA A 59 -0.39 2.81 12.14
C ALA A 59 0.66 2.35 13.16
N GLU A 60 0.37 2.42 14.45
CA GLU A 60 1.26 1.94 15.52
C GLU A 60 1.48 0.42 15.41
N ALA A 61 0.44 -0.37 15.17
CA ALA A 61 0.58 -1.82 14.97
C ALA A 61 1.48 -2.17 13.77
N ILE A 62 1.40 -1.40 12.68
CA ILE A 62 2.29 -1.58 11.52
C ILE A 62 3.73 -1.19 11.89
N VAL A 63 3.95 -0.07 12.59
CA VAL A 63 5.29 0.34 13.03
C VAL A 63 5.90 -0.71 13.94
N GLU A 64 5.17 -1.19 14.94
CA GLU A 64 5.64 -2.26 15.84
C GLU A 64 5.95 -3.55 15.08
N PHE A 65 5.15 -3.89 14.06
CA PHE A 65 5.44 -5.03 13.20
C PHE A 65 6.77 -4.85 12.46
N ILE A 66 7.00 -3.70 11.83
CA ILE A 66 8.25 -3.43 11.12
C ILE A 66 9.44 -3.43 12.09
N GLU A 67 9.32 -2.76 13.23
CA GLU A 67 10.43 -2.67 14.20
C GLU A 67 10.73 -4.03 14.83
N ASN A 68 9.74 -4.68 15.43
CA ASN A 68 9.96 -5.86 16.25
C ASN A 68 10.08 -7.14 15.45
N GLN A 69 9.36 -7.25 14.32
CA GLN A 69 9.32 -8.49 13.53
C GLN A 69 10.27 -8.45 12.33
N ILE A 70 10.67 -7.27 11.85
CA ILE A 70 11.56 -7.13 10.68
C ILE A 70 12.91 -6.56 11.08
N VAL A 71 12.97 -5.35 11.62
CA VAL A 71 14.24 -4.63 11.87
C VAL A 71 15.05 -5.30 12.97
N MET A 72 14.45 -5.48 14.15
CA MET A 72 15.15 -6.01 15.31
C MET A 72 15.75 -7.41 15.07
N PRO A 73 15.05 -8.38 14.45
CA PRO A 73 15.63 -9.69 14.17
C PRO A 73 16.68 -9.70 13.06
N THR A 74 16.64 -8.76 12.12
CA THR A 74 17.52 -8.76 10.93
C THR A 74 18.74 -7.86 11.06
N MET A 75 18.58 -6.70 11.69
CA MET A 75 19.58 -5.64 11.76
C MET A 75 19.90 -5.22 13.21
N GLY A 76 19.10 -5.65 14.18
CA GLY A 76 19.26 -5.23 15.57
C GLY A 76 18.93 -3.75 15.78
N ARG A 77 19.38 -3.20 16.92
CA ARG A 77 19.06 -1.82 17.32
C ARG A 77 19.62 -0.76 16.38
N ASP A 78 20.79 -1.00 15.79
CA ASP A 78 21.42 -0.08 14.84
C ASP A 78 20.59 0.05 13.55
N GLY A 79 19.71 -0.93 13.29
CA GLY A 79 18.77 -0.92 12.17
C GLY A 79 17.54 -0.04 12.35
N LEU A 80 17.25 0.48 13.55
CA LEU A 80 16.01 1.24 13.82
C LEU A 80 15.91 2.52 12.97
N GLY A 81 17.03 3.09 12.54
CA GLY A 81 17.04 4.21 11.58
C GLY A 81 16.43 3.88 10.22
N TRP A 82 16.32 2.59 9.85
CA TRP A 82 15.73 2.12 8.61
C TRP A 82 14.22 1.92 8.69
N THR A 83 13.62 1.95 9.88
CA THR A 83 12.19 1.76 10.09
C THR A 83 11.34 2.65 9.18
N PRO A 84 11.59 3.97 9.03
CA PRO A 84 10.75 4.83 8.19
C PRO A 84 10.75 4.41 6.71
N PHE A 85 11.91 3.97 6.21
CA PHE A 85 12.03 3.48 4.83
C PHE A 85 11.28 2.17 4.64
N LEU A 86 11.49 1.19 5.51
CA LEU A 86 10.83 -0.12 5.43
C LEU A 86 9.32 -0.02 5.63
N LEU A 87 8.87 0.88 6.50
CA LEU A 87 7.46 1.20 6.70
C LEU A 87 6.82 1.70 5.41
N SER A 88 7.46 2.67 4.74
CA SER A 88 6.96 3.21 3.47
C SER A 88 6.89 2.14 2.38
N LEU A 89 7.94 1.31 2.26
CA LEU A 89 8.03 0.26 1.26
C LEU A 89 6.98 -0.83 1.50
N PHE A 90 6.88 -1.29 2.75
CA PHE A 90 5.91 -2.31 3.15
C PHE A 90 4.48 -1.84 2.88
N SER A 91 4.10 -0.66 3.39
CA SER A 91 2.74 -0.15 3.22
C SER A 91 2.39 0.10 1.75
N PHE A 92 3.32 0.62 0.95
CA PHE A 92 3.10 0.81 -0.48
C PHE A 92 2.85 -0.52 -1.20
N ILE A 93 3.75 -1.49 -1.03
CA ILE A 93 3.63 -2.80 -1.69
C ILE A 93 2.36 -3.51 -1.21
N TYR A 94 2.08 -3.50 0.09
CA TYR A 94 0.88 -4.11 0.66
C TYR A 94 -0.38 -3.54 0.02
N LEU A 95 -0.52 -2.21 -0.04
CA LEU A 95 -1.69 -1.55 -0.63
C LEU A 95 -1.81 -1.78 -2.14
N CYS A 96 -0.71 -1.89 -2.87
CA CYS A 96 -0.74 -2.28 -4.28
C CYS A 96 -1.28 -3.70 -4.50
N ASN A 97 -1.10 -4.59 -3.53
CA ASN A 97 -1.52 -6.00 -3.63
C ASN A 97 -2.94 -6.26 -3.10
N VAL A 98 -3.46 -5.44 -2.17
CA VAL A 98 -4.81 -5.61 -1.61
C VAL A 98 -5.91 -5.69 -2.68
N PRO A 99 -5.96 -4.82 -3.71
CA PRO A 99 -6.96 -4.92 -4.78
C PRO A 99 -6.87 -6.21 -5.60
N GLY A 100 -5.73 -6.89 -5.61
CA GLY A 100 -5.56 -8.19 -6.29
C GLY A 100 -6.22 -9.36 -5.56
N ILE A 101 -6.63 -9.17 -4.30
CA ILE A 101 -7.30 -10.19 -3.48
C ILE A 101 -8.82 -10.12 -3.66
N ILE A 102 -9.36 -8.95 -4.03
CA ILE A 102 -10.79 -8.74 -4.23
C ILE A 102 -11.14 -9.25 -5.64
N PRO A 103 -11.98 -10.31 -5.76
CA PRO A 103 -12.31 -10.94 -7.04
C PRO A 103 -13.10 -10.03 -7.98
#